data_AF-A0A530C1M9-F1
#
_entry.id   AF-A0A530C1M9-F1
#
_cell.length_a   1.000
_cell.length_b   1.000
_cell.length_c   1.000
_cell.angle_alpha   90.00
_cell.angle_beta   90.00
_cell.angle_gamma   90.00
#
_symmetry.space_group_name_H-M   'P 1'
#
loop_
_entity.id
_entity.type
_entity.pdbx_description
1 polymer ?
#
loop_
_entity_poly.entity_id
_entity_poly.type
_entity_poly.pdbx_seq_one_letter_code
_entity_poly.pdbx_strand_id
1 'polypeptide(L)' 'MCYLMLMETAAAPDPFVASLPVFAKFESVADIDNYRPLPEDWALATADIVGSTKAIEAGRYKTVNMAGASVISALLN' A
#
# COMPACT_ATOMS: atom_id res chain seq x y z
N MET A 1 -16.09 15.29 31.98
CA MET A 1 -16.08 16.48 31.11
C MET A 1 -14.64 16.88 30.88
N CYS A 2 -14.05 16.79 29.71
CA CYS A 2 -14.54 16.39 28.41
C CYS A 2 -13.31 15.96 27.63
N TYR A 3 -13.33 14.72 27.18
CA TYR A 3 -12.83 14.27 25.89
C TYR A 3 -12.23 15.39 25.00
N LEU A 4 -10.91 15.43 24.90
CA LEU A 4 -10.27 15.85 23.65
C LEU A 4 -9.16 14.85 23.37
N MET A 5 -9.58 13.64 23.00
CA MET A 5 -8.78 12.80 22.12
C MET A 5 -8.41 13.71 20.95
N LEU A 6 -7.13 14.06 20.84
CA LEU A 6 -6.57 14.62 19.63
C LEU A 6 -7.06 13.71 18.51
N MET A 7 -8.05 14.17 17.75
CA MET A 7 -8.23 13.70 16.40
C MET A 7 -6.93 14.11 15.74
N GLU A 8 -5.99 13.18 15.67
CA GLU A 8 -4.88 13.23 14.73
C GLU A 8 -5.55 13.56 13.39
N THR A 9 -5.42 14.82 12.98
CA THR A 9 -6.00 15.27 11.73
C THR A 9 -5.25 14.46 10.70
N ALA A 10 -5.96 13.58 9.97
CA ALA A 10 -5.35 12.83 8.89
C ALA A 10 -4.57 13.83 8.04
N ALA A 11 -3.26 13.57 7.87
CA ALA A 11 -2.41 14.44 7.06
C ALA A 11 -3.10 14.66 5.71
N ALA A 12 -3.07 15.91 5.22
CA ALA A 12 -3.63 16.21 3.91
C ALA A 12 -3.01 15.25 2.88
N PRO A 13 -3.83 14.68 1.97
CA PRO A 13 -3.34 13.72 1.00
C PRO A 13 -2.22 14.38 0.17
N ASP A 14 -1.19 13.61 -0.11
CA ASP A 14 -0.09 14.03 -0.98
C ASP A 14 -0.66 14.62 -2.29
N PRO A 15 -0.20 15.79 -2.77
CA PRO A 15 -0.75 16.43 -3.97
C PRO A 15 -0.77 15.54 -5.20
N PHE A 16 0.22 14.64 -5.36
CA PHE A 16 0.22 13.66 -6.44
C PHE A 16 -0.92 12.66 -6.28
N VAL A 17 -1.08 12.07 -5.10
CA VAL A 17 -2.18 11.12 -4.81
C VAL A 17 -3.55 11.77 -5.00
N ALA A 18 -3.70 13.02 -4.56
CA ALA A 18 -4.94 13.79 -4.73
C ALA A 18 -5.27 14.10 -6.21
N SER A 19 -4.27 14.07 -7.10
CA SER A 19 -4.44 14.33 -8.54
C SER A 19 -4.82 13.09 -9.37
N LEU A 20 -4.75 11.89 -8.77
CA LEU A 20 -5.00 10.64 -9.50
C LEU A 20 -6.48 10.54 -9.93
N PRO A 21 -6.77 10.07 -11.16
CA PRO A 21 -8.13 9.89 -11.62
C PRO A 21 -8.83 8.81 -10.79
N VAL A 22 -10.01 9.13 -10.26
CA VAL A 22 -10.88 8.14 -9.60
C VAL A 22 -11.84 7.58 -10.63
N PHE A 23 -11.92 6.26 -10.71
CA PHE A 23 -12.86 5.56 -11.59
C PHE A 23 -13.71 4.57 -10.78
N ALA A 24 -15.00 4.48 -11.14
CA ALA A 24 -15.99 3.68 -10.39
C ALA A 24 -16.17 2.26 -10.94
N LYS A 25 -15.77 2.02 -12.19
CA LYS A 25 -15.92 0.72 -12.83
C LYS A 25 -14.66 -0.11 -12.65
N PHE A 26 -14.81 -1.33 -12.16
CA PHE A 26 -13.68 -2.24 -11.95
C PHE A 26 -12.93 -2.57 -13.25
N GLU A 27 -13.64 -2.67 -14.38
CA GLU A 27 -13.02 -2.92 -15.69
C GLU A 27 -12.00 -1.85 -16.11
N SER A 28 -12.15 -0.62 -15.59
CA SER A 28 -11.22 0.48 -15.85
C SER A 28 -9.84 0.30 -15.21
N VAL A 29 -9.66 -0.68 -14.31
CA VAL A 29 -8.34 -1.06 -13.77
C VAL A 29 -7.40 -1.53 -14.89
N ALA A 30 -7.92 -2.13 -15.96
CA ALA A 30 -7.09 -2.63 -17.06
C ALA A 30 -6.69 -1.53 -18.07
N ASP A 31 -7.27 -0.33 -17.96
CA ASP A 31 -7.02 0.77 -18.88
C ASP A 31 -5.81 1.59 -18.42
N ILE A 32 -4.73 1.50 -19.20
CA ILE A 32 -3.44 2.11 -18.89
C ILE A 32 -3.51 3.65 -18.85
N ASP A 33 -4.48 4.26 -19.53
CA ASP A 33 -4.65 5.71 -19.56
C ASP A 33 -5.13 6.27 -18.22
N ASN A 34 -5.60 5.41 -17.31
CA ASN A 34 -5.94 5.77 -15.93
C ASN A 34 -4.72 5.90 -15.01
N TYR A 35 -3.52 5.50 -15.46
CA TYR A 35 -2.32 5.52 -14.64
C TYR A 35 -1.47 6.77 -14.92
N ARG A 36 -0.72 7.19 -13.90
CA ARG A 36 0.23 8.30 -13.99
C ARG A 36 1.62 7.80 -13.60
N PRO A 37 2.69 8.27 -14.26
CA PRO A 37 4.05 7.99 -13.81
C PRO A 37 4.22 8.39 -12.34
N LEU A 38 5.00 7.61 -11.61
CA LEU A 38 5.40 7.98 -10.25
C LEU A 38 6.28 9.24 -10.29
N PRO A 39 6.27 10.07 -9.24
CA PRO A 39 7.25 11.15 -9.10
C PRO A 39 8.69 10.64 -9.21
N GLU A 40 9.58 11.45 -9.77
CA GLU A 40 10.97 11.05 -10.05
C GLU A 40 11.79 10.72 -8.80
N ASP A 41 11.43 11.31 -7.66
CA ASP A 41 12.08 11.13 -6.36
C ASP A 41 11.52 9.95 -5.57
N TRP A 42 10.53 9.23 -6.10
CA TRP A 42 9.93 8.09 -5.44
C TRP A 42 10.61 6.78 -5.85
N ALA A 43 10.70 5.85 -4.89
CA ALA A 43 11.17 4.48 -5.13
C ALA A 43 10.03 3.48 -4.93
N LEU A 44 9.98 2.45 -5.77
CA LEU A 44 9.06 1.32 -5.61
C LEU A 44 9.79 0.16 -4.94
N ALA A 45 9.39 -0.17 -3.71
CA ALA A 45 9.85 -1.35 -3.00
C ALA A 45 8.92 -2.55 -3.29
N THR A 46 9.48 -3.68 -3.73
CA THR A 46 8.71 -4.91 -3.96
C THR A 46 9.37 -6.09 -3.25
N ALA A 47 8.56 -7.05 -2.81
CA ALA A 47 9.00 -8.25 -2.14
C ALA A 47 8.22 -9.44 -2.68
N ASP A 48 8.92 -10.54 -2.95
CA ASP A 48 8.30 -11.82 -3.32
C ASP A 48 8.53 -12.86 -2.23
N ILE A 49 7.44 -13.46 -1.73
CA ILE A 49 7.47 -14.45 -0.66
C ILE A 49 7.34 -15.84 -1.27
N VAL A 50 8.48 -16.47 -1.50
CA VAL A 50 8.59 -17.81 -2.06
C VAL A 50 7.81 -18.82 -1.21
N GLY A 51 6.97 -19.63 -1.86
CA GLY A 51 6.17 -20.67 -1.20
C GLY A 51 4.98 -20.16 -0.39
N SER A 52 4.60 -18.89 -0.55
CA SER A 52 3.47 -18.26 0.14
C SER A 52 2.15 -19.02 -0.03
N THR A 53 1.84 -19.55 -1.21
CA THR A 53 0.61 -20.33 -1.47
C THR A 53 0.45 -21.50 -0.49
N LYS A 54 1.44 -22.40 -0.42
CA LYS A 54 1.42 -23.56 0.50
C LYS A 54 1.41 -23.13 1.97
N ALA A 55 2.07 -22.01 2.28
CA ALA A 55 2.06 -21.47 3.63
C ALA A 55 0.67 -20.94 4.02
N ILE A 56 -0.02 -20.25 3.12
CA ILE A 56 -1.39 -19.77 3.32
C ILE A 56 -2.36 -20.95 3.48
N GLU A 57 -2.28 -21.95 2.60
CA GLU A 57 -3.09 -23.18 2.69
C GLU A 57 -2.91 -23.89 4.04
N ALA A 58 -1.70 -23.86 4.59
CA ALA A 58 -1.39 -24.39 5.91
C ALA A 58 -1.70 -23.43 7.08
N GLY A 59 -2.51 -22.39 6.85
CA GLY A 59 -2.95 -21.43 7.88
C GLY A 59 -1.90 -20.40 8.30
N ARG A 60 -0.78 -20.27 7.60
CA ARG A 60 0.34 -19.36 7.94
C ARG A 60 0.27 -18.00 7.25
N TYR A 61 -0.93 -17.54 6.88
CA TYR A 61 -1.12 -16.22 6.26
C TYR A 61 -0.46 -15.08 7.04
N LYS A 62 -0.58 -15.08 8.38
CA LYS A 62 0.06 -14.06 9.22
C LYS A 62 1.58 -14.05 9.07
N THR A 63 2.22 -15.22 9.01
CA THR A 63 3.67 -15.34 8.81
C THR A 63 4.09 -14.83 7.44
N VAL A 64 3.32 -15.15 6.39
CA VAL A 64 3.56 -14.64 5.03
C VAL A 64 3.47 -13.11 5.00
N ASN A 65 2.44 -12.53 5.62
CA ASN A 65 2.28 -11.07 5.71
C ASN A 65 3.41 -10.41 6.51
N MET A 66 3.84 -11.02 7.62
CA MET A 66 4.96 -10.51 8.40
C MET A 66 6.27 -10.53 7.60
N ALA A 67 6.51 -11.58 6.82
CA ALA A 67 7.67 -11.65 5.93
C ALA A 67 7.60 -10.54 4.85
N GLY A 68 6.45 -10.34 4.21
CA GLY A 68 6.26 -9.26 3.24
C GLY A 68 6.46 -7.86 3.84
N ALA A 69 5.86 -7.60 5.02
CA ALA A 69 5.96 -6.31 5.70
C ALA A 69 7.37 -6.00 6.22
N SER A 70 8.19 -7.02 6.50
CA SER A 70 9.56 -6.82 7.01
C SER A 70 10.46 -6.00 6.07
N VAL A 71 10.15 -5.99 4.77
CA VAL A 71 10.89 -5.18 3.78
C VAL A 71 10.68 -3.68 4.02
N ILE A 72 9.53 -3.27 4.55
CA ILE A 72 9.27 -1.88 4.95
C ILE A 72 10.28 -1.46 6.03
N SER A 73 10.45 -2.29 7.07
CA SER A 73 11.42 -2.03 8.13
C SER A 73 12.86 -2.06 7.63
N ALA A 74 13.20 -2.96 6.69
CA ALA A 74 14.54 -3.05 6.13
C ALA A 74 14.97 -1.79 5.36
N LEU A 75 14.02 -1.07 4.73
CA LEU A 75 14.30 0.15 3.96
C LEU A 75 14.30 1.43 4.82
N LEU A 76 13.64 1.41 5.98
CA LEU A 76 13.52 2.57 6.87
C LEU A 76 14.59 2.63 7.97
N ASN A 77 15.49 1.64 8.04
CA ASN A 77 16.49 1.49 9.11
C ASN A 77 17.85 2.13 8.78
#